data_AF-A0A971KTT2-F1
#
_entry.id   AF-A0A971KTT2-F1
#
_cell.length_a   1.000
_cell.length_b   1.000
_cell.length_c   1.000
_cell.angle_alpha   90.00
_cell.angle_beta   90.00
_cell.angle_gamma   90.00
#
_symmetry.space_group_name_H-M   'P 1'
#
loop_
_entity.id
_entity.type
_entity.pdbx_description
1 polymer ?
#
loop_
_entity_poly.entity_id
_entity_poly.type
_entity_poly.pdbx_seq_one_letter_code
_entity_poly.pdbx_strand_id
1 'polypeptide(L)'
;MVNQADEHIQKILYSFLSDSIPEHIRDGAQYLMAEDGIQNIEVRSHEDNWEVEGQIQGDDFQTYTSEVGINLEQESVHYYCNCPDSFSGICRHVTATILGLLSRLDNTPEAEVQQIKSEWKHSFRGFFSTSFEPEPGIHYLIFRFFTEPGRLQVEFFRARQNKSGLSTVQNPVTLEQIVRNPEWCEMSPELPLVAEHIGQFLDYYGHRIDIPFGLMTWFFWAIRNEYYLFWEETEQPVRIVSTPMRLHLRPKFVEDGLIFDVMLGREGKVPISILNQNTTFYGQLPLWVCRKHSFYPVQTGLQPQLIQELVTSPPLIPHAEISEFL
;
A
#
# COMPACT_ATOMS: atom_id res chain seq x y z
N MET A 1 40.70 35.90 -14.40
CA MET A 1 41.17 35.13 -15.56
C MET A 1 40.59 33.74 -15.35
N VAL A 2 39.49 33.43 -16.02
CA VAL A 2 38.89 32.08 -15.99
C VAL A 2 39.90 31.15 -16.68
N ASN A 3 40.24 30.04 -16.04
CA ASN A 3 41.27 29.13 -16.53
C ASN A 3 40.74 28.43 -17.78
N GLN A 4 41.46 28.47 -18.90
CA GLN A 4 41.05 27.80 -20.17
C GLN A 4 40.79 26.29 -19.98
N ALA A 5 41.40 25.68 -18.97
CA ALA A 5 41.16 24.29 -18.59
C ALA A 5 39.75 24.07 -18.01
N ASP A 6 39.23 25.03 -17.22
CA ASP A 6 37.92 24.92 -16.57
C ASP A 6 36.79 24.98 -17.61
N GLU A 7 36.90 25.88 -18.60
CA GLU A 7 35.95 25.98 -19.72
C GLU A 7 35.93 24.71 -20.59
N HIS A 8 37.09 24.08 -20.78
CA HIS A 8 37.19 22.84 -21.54
C HIS A 8 36.51 21.68 -20.81
N ILE A 9 36.72 21.57 -19.49
CA ILE A 9 36.08 20.55 -18.65
C ILE A 9 34.57 20.75 -18.60
N GLN A 10 34.10 21.98 -18.42
CA GLN A 10 32.68 22.30 -18.45
C GLN A 10 32.03 21.80 -19.74
N LYS A 11 32.67 22.03 -20.89
CA LYS A 11 32.15 21.57 -22.19
C LYS A 11 32.03 20.04 -22.27
N ILE A 12 33.04 19.30 -21.81
CA ILE A 12 33.02 17.83 -21.78
C ILE A 12 31.87 17.34 -20.89
N LEU A 13 31.74 17.91 -19.68
CA LEU A 13 30.70 17.52 -18.73
C LEU A 13 29.29 17.87 -19.21
N TYR A 14 29.09 19.05 -19.83
CA TYR A 14 27.79 19.41 -20.39
C TYR A 14 27.36 18.46 -21.52
N SER A 15 28.28 18.06 -22.41
CA SER A 15 27.99 17.06 -23.45
C SER A 15 27.66 15.71 -22.84
N PHE A 16 28.40 15.29 -21.81
CA PHE A 16 28.13 14.03 -21.14
C PHE A 16 26.76 14.02 -20.44
N LEU A 17 26.40 15.11 -19.76
CA LEU A 17 25.10 15.28 -19.10
C LEU A 17 23.93 15.27 -20.10
N SER A 18 24.09 15.83 -21.31
CA SER A 18 23.03 15.85 -22.32
C SER A 18 22.87 14.51 -23.04
N ASP A 19 23.97 13.82 -23.30
CA ASP A 19 23.98 12.70 -24.25
C ASP A 19 23.88 11.35 -23.53
N SER A 20 24.39 11.26 -22.30
CA SER A 20 24.56 9.98 -21.59
C SER A 20 23.66 9.81 -20.36
N ILE A 21 23.02 10.88 -19.88
CA ILE A 21 22.25 10.84 -18.63
C ILE A 21 20.75 11.05 -18.89
N PRO A 22 19.90 10.03 -18.63
CA PRO A 22 18.46 10.18 -18.71
C PRO A 22 17.90 11.27 -17.79
N GLU A 23 16.85 11.95 -18.23
CA GLU A 23 16.23 13.09 -17.53
C GLU A 23 15.83 12.76 -16.08
N HIS A 24 15.24 11.59 -15.83
CA HIS A 24 14.85 11.15 -14.48
C HIS A 24 16.03 10.97 -13.51
N ILE A 25 17.22 10.59 -14.00
CA ILE A 25 18.43 10.46 -13.17
C ILE A 25 19.00 11.84 -12.85
N ARG A 26 18.97 12.76 -13.82
CA ARG A 26 19.36 14.16 -13.64
C ARG A 26 18.47 14.87 -12.63
N ASP A 27 17.16 14.66 -12.70
CA ASP A 27 16.19 15.23 -11.74
C ASP A 27 16.44 14.69 -10.32
N GLY A 28 16.69 13.38 -10.20
CA GLY A 28 17.06 12.75 -8.92
C GLY A 28 18.38 13.29 -8.33
N ALA A 29 19.36 13.60 -9.17
CA ALA A 29 20.62 14.21 -8.75
C ALA A 29 20.46 15.66 -8.27
N GLN A 30 19.64 16.45 -8.97
CA GLN A 30 19.30 17.82 -8.56
C GLN A 30 18.55 17.84 -7.23
N TYR A 31 17.70 16.85 -6.98
CA TYR A 31 17.03 16.68 -5.68
C TYR A 31 18.04 16.46 -4.54
N LEU A 32 19.02 15.56 -4.73
CA LEU A 32 20.08 15.31 -3.75
C LEU A 32 20.92 16.57 -3.47
N MET A 33 21.16 17.40 -4.49
CA MET A 33 21.85 18.69 -4.31
C MET A 33 21.02 19.70 -3.51
N ALA A 34 19.70 19.69 -3.66
CA ALA A 34 18.81 20.64 -2.98
C ALA A 34 18.58 20.31 -1.49
N GLU A 35 18.74 19.04 -1.09
CA GLU A 35 18.62 18.60 0.30
C GLU A 35 19.95 18.63 1.09
N ASP A 36 20.97 19.33 0.58
CA ASP A 36 22.34 19.31 1.15
C ASP A 36 22.93 17.87 1.24
N GLY A 37 22.52 16.97 0.35
CA GLY A 37 22.95 15.57 0.33
C GLY A 37 24.42 15.36 -0.07
N ILE A 38 25.11 16.38 -0.58
CA ILE A 38 26.54 16.32 -0.90
C ILE A 38 27.34 16.67 0.36
N GLN A 39 27.95 15.66 0.99
CA GLN A 39 28.76 15.84 2.20
C GLN A 39 30.14 16.39 1.87
N ASN A 40 30.78 15.90 0.81
CA ASN A 40 32.09 16.36 0.35
C ASN A 40 32.28 16.11 -1.14
N ILE A 41 33.05 16.97 -1.80
CA ILE A 41 33.59 16.73 -3.14
C ILE A 41 35.08 17.06 -3.10
N GLU A 42 35.92 16.09 -3.45
CA GLU A 42 37.35 16.25 -3.60
C GLU A 42 37.73 16.22 -5.09
N VAL A 43 38.61 17.12 -5.51
CA VAL A 43 39.07 17.22 -6.89
C VAL A 43 40.58 17.04 -6.91
N ARG A 44 41.05 16.08 -7.70
CA ARG A 44 42.46 15.82 -7.96
C ARG A 44 42.73 16.06 -9.44
N SER A 45 43.50 17.09 -9.74
CA SER A 45 43.90 17.42 -11.12
C SER A 45 45.32 16.92 -11.41
N HIS A 46 45.44 16.18 -12.51
CA HIS A 46 46.70 15.80 -13.15
C HIS A 46 46.79 16.47 -14.53
N GLU A 47 47.96 16.41 -15.20
CA GLU A 47 48.20 17.14 -16.46
C GLU A 47 47.13 16.88 -17.53
N ASP A 48 46.68 15.62 -17.69
CA ASP A 48 45.73 15.21 -18.74
C ASP A 48 44.43 14.59 -18.21
N ASN A 49 44.30 14.39 -16.89
CA ASN A 49 43.15 13.73 -16.27
C ASN A 49 42.70 14.46 -15.00
N TRP A 50 41.38 14.56 -14.79
CA TRP A 50 40.79 15.02 -13.53
C TRP A 50 40.03 13.89 -12.87
N GLU A 51 40.28 13.67 -11.59
CA GLU A 51 39.53 12.73 -10.75
C GLU A 51 38.73 13.50 -9.72
N VAL A 52 37.44 13.21 -9.65
CA VAL A 52 36.51 13.85 -8.72
C VAL A 52 35.85 12.78 -7.88
N GLU A 53 36.03 12.86 -6.57
CA GLU A 53 35.39 11.97 -5.61
C GLU A 53 34.30 12.73 -4.86
N GLY A 54 33.06 12.23 -4.91
CA GLY A 54 31.91 12.76 -4.21
C GLY A 54 31.44 11.82 -3.10
N GLN A 55 31.19 12.35 -1.91
CA GLN A 55 30.49 11.66 -0.83
C GLN A 55 29.07 12.20 -0.74
N ILE A 56 28.09 11.35 -1.02
CA ILE A 56 26.69 11.74 -1.19
C ILE A 56 25.81 10.87 -0.31
N GLN A 57 24.98 11.50 0.50
CA GLN A 57 24.00 10.82 1.32
C GLN A 57 22.74 10.51 0.51
N GLY A 58 22.32 9.25 0.50
CA GLY A 58 21.07 8.82 -0.11
C GLY A 58 19.86 8.96 0.82
N ASP A 59 18.67 8.77 0.25
CA ASP A 59 17.38 8.83 0.96
C ASP A 59 17.25 7.76 2.07
N ASP A 60 18.06 6.71 1.97
CA ASP A 60 18.19 5.63 2.97
C ASP A 60 19.17 5.98 4.11
N PHE A 61 19.62 7.24 4.16
CA PHE A 61 20.61 7.78 5.10
C PHE A 61 22.00 7.13 5.02
N GLN A 62 22.30 6.39 3.95
CA GLN A 62 23.64 5.84 3.70
C GLN A 62 24.50 6.83 2.92
N THR A 63 25.81 6.86 3.19
CA THR A 63 26.77 7.63 2.39
C THR A 63 27.32 6.77 1.27
N TYR A 64 27.09 7.21 0.04
CA TYR A 64 27.63 6.64 -1.18
C TYR A 64 28.85 7.43 -1.64
N THR A 65 29.85 6.70 -2.15
CA THR A 65 31.05 7.27 -2.76
C THR A 65 30.92 7.12 -4.27
N SER A 66 31.03 8.23 -4.98
CA SER A 66 31.08 8.29 -6.44
C SER A 66 32.38 8.89 -6.91
N GLU A 67 32.99 8.26 -7.90
CA GLU A 67 34.24 8.69 -8.52
C GLU A 67 33.95 9.02 -9.98
N VAL A 68 34.48 10.14 -10.45
CA VAL A 68 34.34 10.61 -11.84
C VAL A 68 35.72 10.97 -12.35
N GLY A 69 36.20 10.21 -13.33
CA GLY A 69 37.42 10.46 -14.08
C GLY A 69 37.10 11.17 -15.40
N ILE A 70 37.73 12.30 -15.65
CA ILE A 70 37.58 13.09 -16.87
C ILE A 70 38.91 13.06 -17.60
N ASN A 71 38.94 12.47 -18.79
CA ASN A 71 40.11 12.45 -19.66
C ASN A 71 40.02 13.60 -20.66
N LEU A 72 41.00 14.51 -20.62
CA LEU A 72 41.00 15.73 -21.46
C LEU A 72 41.43 15.45 -22.90
N GLU A 73 42.28 14.44 -23.14
CA GLU A 73 42.73 14.08 -24.50
C GLU A 73 41.65 13.35 -25.30
N GLN A 74 40.88 12.49 -24.64
CA GLN A 74 39.87 11.62 -25.25
C GLN A 74 38.45 12.18 -25.15
N GLU A 75 38.27 13.34 -24.49
CA GLU A 75 36.98 13.95 -24.17
C GLU A 75 35.99 12.95 -23.57
N SER A 76 36.48 12.04 -22.72
CA SER A 76 35.70 10.92 -22.17
C SER A 76 35.54 11.01 -20.67
N VAL A 77 34.37 10.60 -20.17
CA VAL A 77 34.05 10.53 -18.75
C VAL A 77 33.91 9.08 -18.32
N HIS A 78 34.70 8.69 -17.34
CA HIS A 78 34.59 7.42 -16.63
C HIS A 78 34.00 7.66 -15.25
N TYR A 79 33.15 6.75 -14.80
CA TYR A 79 32.50 6.90 -13.51
C TYR A 79 32.36 5.58 -12.80
N TYR A 80 32.32 5.67 -11.48
CA TYR A 80 32.08 4.56 -10.58
C TYR A 80 31.25 5.06 -9.39
N CYS A 81 30.36 4.23 -8.87
CA CYS A 81 29.70 4.49 -7.60
C CYS A 81 29.45 3.18 -6.87
N ASN A 82 29.54 3.21 -5.54
CA ASN A 82 29.26 2.05 -4.69
C ASN A 82 27.76 1.80 -4.44
N CYS A 83 26.85 2.56 -5.07
CA CYS A 83 25.42 2.36 -4.90
C CYS A 83 24.88 1.19 -5.76
N PRO A 84 23.79 0.53 -5.35
CA PRO A 84 23.20 -0.58 -6.10
C PRO A 84 22.86 -0.25 -7.55
N ASP A 85 22.43 0.98 -7.81
CA ASP A 85 22.04 1.43 -9.15
C ASP A 85 23.22 1.55 -10.13
N SER A 86 24.46 1.70 -9.62
CA SER A 86 25.66 1.84 -10.45
C SER A 86 25.96 0.59 -11.28
N PHE A 87 25.42 -0.58 -10.91
CA PHE A 87 25.54 -1.81 -11.69
C PHE A 87 24.71 -1.80 -12.98
N SER A 88 23.67 -0.96 -13.03
CA SER A 88 22.73 -0.88 -14.16
C SER A 88 23.04 0.25 -15.14
N GLY A 89 23.98 1.13 -14.79
CA GLY A 89 24.37 2.29 -15.58
C GLY A 89 24.74 3.47 -14.68
N ILE A 90 24.63 4.68 -15.23
CA ILE A 90 24.89 5.91 -14.47
C ILE A 90 23.81 6.13 -13.41
N CYS A 91 24.22 6.42 -12.19
CA CYS A 91 23.31 6.66 -11.08
C CYS A 91 23.22 8.15 -10.72
N ARG A 92 22.20 8.51 -9.95
CA ARG A 92 21.97 9.88 -9.45
C ARG A 92 23.16 10.44 -8.64
N HIS A 93 23.94 9.58 -7.96
CA HIS A 93 25.09 10.01 -7.17
C HIS A 93 26.24 10.51 -8.06
N VAL A 94 26.59 9.75 -9.11
CA VAL A 94 27.59 10.17 -10.11
C VAL A 94 27.18 11.49 -10.75
N THR A 95 25.90 11.61 -11.14
CA THR A 95 25.37 12.85 -11.71
C THR A 95 25.44 14.02 -10.73
N ALA A 96 25.15 13.80 -9.45
CA ALA A 96 25.25 14.83 -8.41
C ALA A 96 26.71 15.27 -8.17
N THR A 97 27.69 14.36 -8.28
CA THR A 97 29.11 14.71 -8.24
C THR A 97 29.51 15.60 -9.42
N ILE A 98 29.04 15.28 -10.63
CA ILE A 98 29.32 16.08 -11.84
C ILE A 98 28.71 17.48 -11.72
N LEU A 99 27.44 17.56 -11.31
CA LEU A 99 26.76 18.84 -11.12
C LEU A 99 27.39 19.66 -9.98
N GLY A 100 27.83 19.01 -8.91
CA GLY A 100 28.56 19.65 -7.82
C GLY A 100 29.96 20.12 -8.21
N LEU A 101 30.63 19.47 -9.18
CA LEU A 101 31.86 20.00 -9.77
C LEU A 101 31.56 21.23 -10.64
N LEU A 102 30.54 21.14 -11.51
CA LEU A 102 30.15 22.25 -12.38
C LEU A 102 29.79 23.51 -11.59
N SER A 103 29.06 23.37 -10.47
CA SER A 103 28.73 24.50 -9.60
C SER A 103 29.94 25.14 -8.92
N ARG A 104 31.05 24.40 -8.73
CA ARG A 104 32.33 24.93 -8.24
C ARG A 104 33.15 25.62 -9.33
N LEU A 105 33.00 25.19 -10.59
CA LEU A 105 33.69 25.77 -11.75
C LEU A 105 33.00 27.04 -12.26
N ASP A 106 31.67 27.12 -12.14
CA ASP A 106 30.87 28.29 -12.51
C ASP A 106 31.05 29.44 -11.50
N ASN A 107 32.04 30.30 -11.73
CA ASN A 107 32.26 31.56 -10.99
C ASN A 107 31.28 32.69 -11.39
N THR A 108 30.06 32.35 -11.81
CA THR A 108 29.00 33.32 -12.15
C THR A 108 28.12 33.54 -10.93
N PRO A 109 27.96 34.79 -10.43
CA PRO A 109 27.02 35.06 -9.35
C PRO A 109 25.62 34.80 -9.88
N GLU A 110 24.92 33.86 -9.22
CA GLU A 110 23.50 33.55 -9.43
C GLU A 110 23.14 33.24 -10.89
N ALA A 111 23.62 32.09 -11.39
CA ALA A 111 22.83 31.39 -12.40
C ALA A 111 21.46 31.15 -11.75
N GLU A 112 20.40 31.76 -12.32
CA GLU A 112 19.03 31.58 -11.88
C GLU A 112 18.82 30.10 -11.59
N VAL A 113 18.63 29.78 -10.31
CA VAL A 113 18.22 28.45 -9.86
C VAL A 113 17.03 28.11 -10.74
N GLN A 114 17.24 27.24 -11.74
CA GLN A 114 16.13 26.72 -12.52
C GLN A 114 15.20 26.15 -11.46
N GLN A 115 14.05 26.80 -11.28
CA GLN A 115 13.06 26.33 -10.33
C GLN A 115 12.85 24.88 -10.70
N ILE A 116 13.35 23.99 -9.84
CA ILE A 116 12.97 22.59 -9.84
C ILE A 116 11.46 22.70 -9.85
N LYS A 117 10.84 22.35 -10.99
CA LYS A 117 9.40 22.24 -11.07
C LYS A 117 9.12 21.08 -10.16
N SER A 118 8.94 21.39 -8.87
CA SER A 118 8.47 20.44 -7.91
C SER A 118 7.15 19.98 -8.48
N GLU A 119 7.16 18.77 -9.01
CA GLU A 119 5.98 18.00 -9.29
C GLU A 119 5.34 17.59 -7.94
N TRP A 120 5.27 18.51 -6.96
CA TRP A 120 4.60 18.31 -5.70
C TRP A 120 3.14 17.93 -5.96
N LYS A 121 2.55 18.41 -7.05
CA LYS A 121 1.23 17.97 -7.50
C LYS A 121 1.17 16.48 -7.85
N HIS A 122 2.27 15.86 -8.27
CA HIS A 122 2.40 14.43 -8.54
C HIS A 122 2.86 13.65 -7.30
N SER A 123 3.84 14.14 -6.54
CA SER A 123 4.35 13.50 -5.31
C SER A 123 3.33 13.49 -4.17
N PHE A 124 2.51 14.53 -4.05
CA PHE A 124 1.45 14.62 -3.04
C PHE A 124 0.08 14.16 -3.55
N ARG A 125 -0.05 13.78 -4.83
CA ARG A 125 -1.31 13.27 -5.38
C ARG A 125 -1.78 12.02 -4.63
N GLY A 126 -0.85 11.13 -4.25
CA GLY A 126 -1.15 9.96 -3.41
C GLY A 126 -1.61 10.34 -2.00
N PHE A 127 -1.05 11.40 -1.41
CA PHE A 127 -1.40 11.85 -0.05
C PHE A 127 -2.74 12.59 0.06
N PHE A 128 -3.17 13.26 -1.01
CA PHE A 128 -4.40 14.06 -1.03
C PHE A 128 -5.52 13.47 -1.90
N SER A 129 -5.32 12.30 -2.53
CA SER A 129 -6.42 11.59 -3.19
C SER A 129 -7.38 11.04 -2.11
N THR A 130 -8.64 11.42 -2.19
CA THR A 130 -9.69 11.03 -1.23
C THR A 130 -10.16 9.57 -1.39
N SER A 131 -9.53 8.83 -2.28
CA SER A 131 -9.58 7.39 -2.48
C SER A 131 -8.66 7.16 -3.68
N PHE A 132 -7.60 6.38 -3.53
CA PHE A 132 -6.81 5.99 -4.69
C PHE A 132 -7.77 5.34 -5.71
N GLU A 133 -7.74 5.78 -6.96
CA GLU A 133 -8.48 5.11 -8.03
C GLU A 133 -7.54 4.08 -8.67
N PRO A 134 -8.03 2.89 -9.06
CA PRO A 134 -7.20 1.88 -9.67
C PRO A 134 -6.60 2.37 -10.99
N GLU A 135 -5.28 2.31 -11.11
CA GLU A 135 -4.51 2.87 -12.21
C GLU A 135 -4.48 1.92 -13.42
N PRO A 136 -4.73 2.41 -14.65
CA PRO A 136 -4.61 1.60 -15.85
C PRO A 136 -3.19 1.04 -16.03
N GLY A 137 -3.11 -0.24 -16.36
CA GLY A 137 -1.87 -0.95 -16.63
C GLY A 137 -1.40 -1.84 -15.48
N ILE A 138 -1.86 -1.59 -14.25
CA ILE A 138 -1.47 -2.30 -13.02
C ILE A 138 -2.30 -3.58 -12.82
N HIS A 139 -1.71 -4.60 -12.19
CA HIS A 139 -2.41 -5.83 -11.80
C HIS A 139 -2.83 -5.78 -10.33
N TYR A 140 -4.12 -5.90 -10.07
CA TYR A 140 -4.70 -5.86 -8.73
C TYR A 140 -5.17 -7.24 -8.27
N LEU A 141 -5.14 -7.43 -6.96
CA LEU A 141 -5.80 -8.56 -6.31
C LEU A 141 -7.31 -8.32 -6.30
N ILE A 142 -8.06 -9.42 -6.43
CA ILE A 142 -9.51 -9.45 -6.42
C ILE A 142 -9.94 -10.52 -5.43
N PHE A 143 -10.89 -10.17 -4.57
CA PHE A 143 -11.39 -11.04 -3.51
C PHE A 143 -12.88 -11.30 -3.74
N ARG A 144 -13.27 -12.57 -3.85
CA ARG A 144 -14.68 -12.96 -3.96
C ARG A 144 -15.13 -13.63 -2.68
N PHE A 145 -16.14 -13.07 -2.04
CA PHE A 145 -16.65 -13.53 -0.74
C PHE A 145 -17.85 -14.44 -0.93
N PHE A 146 -17.80 -15.62 -0.32
CA PHE A 146 -18.90 -16.56 -0.22
C PHE A 146 -19.28 -16.71 1.24
N THR A 147 -20.46 -16.18 1.59
CA THR A 147 -20.92 -16.11 2.97
C THR A 147 -21.93 -17.21 3.27
N GLU A 148 -21.62 -18.05 4.25
CA GLU A 148 -22.54 -19.05 4.80
C GLU A 148 -22.70 -18.81 6.32
N PRO A 149 -23.84 -19.17 6.92
CA PRO A 149 -23.99 -19.09 8.38
C PRO A 149 -22.85 -19.84 9.09
N GLY A 150 -21.99 -19.11 9.80
CA GLY A 150 -20.85 -19.69 10.53
C GLY A 150 -19.65 -20.05 9.66
N ARG A 151 -19.61 -19.69 8.37
CA ARG A 151 -18.45 -19.97 7.50
C ARG A 151 -18.27 -18.90 6.45
N LEU A 152 -17.06 -18.36 6.37
CA LEU A 152 -16.69 -17.38 5.34
C LEU A 152 -15.65 -18.01 4.43
N GLN A 153 -15.94 -18.11 3.14
CA GLN A 153 -14.95 -18.49 2.14
C GLN A 153 -14.55 -17.31 1.28
N VAL A 154 -13.29 -17.29 0.86
CA VAL A 154 -12.76 -16.27 -0.06
C VAL A 154 -11.97 -16.93 -1.18
N GLU A 155 -12.22 -16.46 -2.41
CA GLU A 155 -11.42 -16.79 -3.59
C GLU A 155 -10.57 -15.59 -4.00
N PHE A 156 -9.34 -15.86 -4.45
CA PHE A 156 -8.37 -14.82 -4.85
C PHE A 156 -8.11 -14.85 -6.34
N PHE A 157 -8.26 -13.71 -7.01
CA PHE A 157 -7.87 -13.58 -8.40
C PHE A 157 -6.90 -12.42 -8.55
N ARG A 158 -6.23 -12.37 -9.70
CA ARG A 158 -5.45 -11.23 -10.13
C ARG A 158 -5.81 -10.86 -11.56
N ALA A 159 -6.05 -9.58 -11.79
CA ALA A 159 -6.37 -9.08 -13.12
C ALA A 159 -5.76 -7.70 -13.35
N ARG A 160 -5.54 -7.38 -14.62
CA ARG A 160 -5.04 -6.08 -15.04
C ARG A 160 -6.18 -5.05 -15.06
N GLN A 161 -5.91 -3.86 -14.56
CA GLN A 161 -6.75 -2.69 -14.79
C GLN A 161 -6.50 -2.13 -16.19
N ASN A 162 -7.54 -2.00 -17.00
CA ASN A 162 -7.47 -1.35 -18.30
C ASN A 162 -7.98 0.10 -18.20
N LYS A 163 -7.81 0.88 -19.28
CA LYS A 163 -8.35 2.25 -19.35
C LYS A 163 -9.88 2.32 -19.18
N SER A 164 -10.58 1.24 -19.51
CA SER A 164 -12.04 1.12 -19.42
C SER A 164 -12.53 0.47 -18.12
N GLY A 165 -11.63 0.12 -17.19
CA GLY A 165 -11.95 -0.61 -15.96
C GLY A 165 -11.24 -1.96 -15.84
N LEU A 166 -11.65 -2.74 -14.85
CA LEU A 166 -11.05 -4.05 -14.55
C LEU A 166 -11.21 -5.02 -15.73
N SER A 167 -10.14 -5.74 -16.05
CA SER A 167 -10.17 -6.78 -17.09
C SER A 167 -11.18 -7.89 -16.75
N THR A 168 -11.92 -8.34 -17.75
CA THR A 168 -12.80 -9.52 -17.66
C THR A 168 -12.00 -10.82 -17.54
N VAL A 169 -10.75 -10.83 -18.01
CA VAL A 169 -9.83 -11.95 -17.81
C VAL A 169 -9.23 -11.84 -16.42
N GLN A 170 -9.72 -12.67 -15.50
CA GLN A 170 -9.28 -12.79 -14.11
C GLN A 170 -8.55 -14.12 -13.94
N ASN A 171 -7.30 -14.08 -13.47
CA ASN A 171 -6.51 -15.28 -13.25
C ASN A 171 -6.67 -15.74 -11.79
N PRO A 172 -7.06 -17.00 -11.53
CA PRO A 172 -7.07 -17.55 -10.19
C PRO A 172 -5.68 -17.50 -9.57
N VAL A 173 -5.61 -17.06 -8.32
CA VAL A 173 -4.40 -17.02 -7.50
C VAL A 173 -4.62 -17.84 -6.24
N THR A 174 -3.56 -18.49 -5.79
CA THR A 174 -3.53 -19.31 -4.58
C THR A 174 -2.95 -18.53 -3.40
N LEU A 175 -3.30 -18.96 -2.18
CA LEU A 175 -2.72 -18.41 -0.96
C LEU A 175 -1.20 -18.54 -0.95
N GLU A 176 -0.66 -19.65 -1.46
CA GLU A 176 0.80 -19.85 -1.62
C GLU A 176 1.44 -18.78 -2.50
N GLN A 177 0.80 -18.44 -3.62
CA GLN A 177 1.29 -17.39 -4.51
C GLN A 177 1.25 -16.01 -3.85
N ILE A 178 0.22 -15.71 -3.05
CA ILE A 178 0.16 -14.44 -2.29
C ILE A 178 1.33 -14.37 -1.28
N VAL A 179 1.62 -15.45 -0.56
CA VAL A 179 2.72 -15.50 0.41
C VAL A 179 4.09 -15.33 -0.28
N ARG A 180 4.29 -16.00 -1.42
CA ARG A 180 5.57 -15.99 -2.14
C ARG A 180 5.84 -14.70 -2.93
N ASN A 181 4.82 -13.88 -3.16
CA ASN A 181 4.93 -12.67 -3.98
C ASN A 181 4.35 -11.46 -3.22
N PRO A 182 5.01 -11.02 -2.13
CA PRO A 182 4.53 -9.93 -1.29
C PRO A 182 4.42 -8.59 -2.04
N GLU A 183 5.14 -8.42 -3.14
CA GLU A 183 5.06 -7.26 -4.01
C GLU A 183 3.71 -7.13 -4.73
N TRP A 184 2.86 -8.15 -4.70
CA TRP A 184 1.50 -8.06 -5.22
C TRP A 184 0.54 -7.36 -4.25
N CYS A 185 0.97 -7.18 -3.00
CA CYS A 185 0.16 -6.72 -1.89
C CYS A 185 0.48 -5.29 -1.47
N GLU A 186 0.81 -4.39 -2.42
CA GLU A 186 1.13 -2.99 -2.13
C GLU A 186 0.03 -2.27 -1.33
N MET A 187 -1.24 -2.55 -1.63
CA MET A 187 -2.40 -1.98 -0.94
C MET A 187 -2.69 -2.64 0.42
N SER A 188 -2.17 -3.85 0.62
CA SER A 188 -2.43 -4.72 1.76
C SER A 188 -1.13 -5.35 2.26
N PRO A 189 -0.16 -4.57 2.76
CA PRO A 189 1.19 -5.07 3.06
C PRO A 189 1.22 -6.15 4.14
N GLU A 190 0.18 -6.22 4.99
CA GLU A 190 0.03 -7.26 6.02
C GLU A 190 -0.55 -8.58 5.47
N LEU A 191 -1.12 -8.57 4.27
CA LEU A 191 -1.82 -9.72 3.70
C LEU A 191 -0.92 -10.96 3.54
N PRO A 192 0.35 -10.88 3.08
CA PRO A 192 1.20 -12.08 2.97
C PRO A 192 1.39 -12.79 4.31
N LEU A 193 1.59 -12.05 5.40
CA LEU A 193 1.72 -12.62 6.75
C LEU A 193 0.41 -13.26 7.23
N VAL A 194 -0.72 -12.58 7.03
CA VAL A 194 -2.04 -13.12 7.39
C VAL A 194 -2.36 -14.37 6.55
N ALA A 195 -2.05 -14.34 5.26
CA ALA A 195 -2.20 -15.47 4.34
C ALA A 195 -1.36 -16.68 4.78
N GLU A 196 -0.13 -16.46 5.23
CA GLU A 196 0.71 -17.52 5.78
C GLU A 196 0.06 -18.16 7.01
N HIS A 197 -0.39 -17.36 7.97
CA HIS A 197 -1.07 -17.87 9.16
C HIS A 197 -2.37 -18.62 8.86
N ILE A 198 -3.16 -18.13 7.89
CA ILE A 198 -4.37 -18.84 7.47
C ILE A 198 -4.00 -20.18 6.82
N GLY A 199 -3.01 -20.20 5.93
CA GLY A 199 -2.57 -21.42 5.26
C GLY A 199 -2.04 -22.47 6.24
N GLN A 200 -1.24 -22.06 7.22
CA GLN A 200 -0.75 -22.93 8.29
C GLN A 200 -1.89 -23.49 9.13
N PHE A 201 -2.88 -22.67 9.48
CA PHE A 201 -4.03 -23.11 10.28
C PHE A 201 -4.89 -24.13 9.54
N LEU A 202 -5.07 -23.95 8.23
CA LEU A 202 -5.90 -24.82 7.40
C LEU A 202 -5.17 -26.06 6.88
N ASP A 203 -3.83 -26.09 6.97
CA ASP A 203 -2.97 -27.01 6.21
C ASP A 203 -3.30 -27.00 4.70
N TYR A 204 -3.60 -25.81 4.18
CA TYR A 204 -4.06 -25.63 2.80
C TYR A 204 -3.76 -24.23 2.28
N TYR A 205 -3.09 -24.17 1.13
CA TYR A 205 -2.65 -22.92 0.50
C TYR A 205 -3.24 -22.70 -0.90
N GLY A 206 -4.43 -23.25 -1.18
CA GLY A 206 -5.04 -23.15 -2.51
C GLY A 206 -5.77 -21.84 -2.80
N HIS A 207 -6.64 -21.86 -3.81
CA HIS A 207 -7.30 -20.68 -4.36
C HIS A 207 -8.54 -20.22 -3.58
N ARG A 208 -9.40 -21.17 -3.16
CA ARG A 208 -10.60 -20.93 -2.36
C ARG A 208 -10.36 -21.42 -0.94
N ILE A 209 -10.41 -20.54 0.04
CA ILE A 209 -10.08 -20.87 1.43
C ILE A 209 -11.20 -20.49 2.39
N ASP A 210 -11.28 -21.19 3.51
CA ASP A 210 -12.12 -20.81 4.65
C ASP A 210 -11.35 -19.86 5.55
N ILE A 211 -11.90 -18.69 5.87
CA ILE A 211 -11.24 -17.75 6.79
C ILE A 211 -11.47 -18.22 8.23
N PRO A 212 -10.42 -18.58 8.99
CA PRO A 212 -10.59 -19.05 10.36
C PRO A 212 -11.13 -17.94 11.27
N PHE A 213 -12.03 -18.30 12.19
CA PHE A 213 -12.65 -17.32 13.11
C PHE A 213 -11.65 -16.49 13.92
N GLY A 214 -10.51 -17.09 14.31
CA GLY A 214 -9.45 -16.38 15.04
C GLY A 214 -8.66 -15.39 14.20
N LEU A 215 -8.63 -15.55 12.86
CA LEU A 215 -7.87 -14.72 11.93
C LEU A 215 -8.75 -13.75 11.14
N MET A 216 -10.08 -13.85 11.29
CA MET A 216 -11.08 -13.05 10.56
C MET A 216 -10.81 -11.54 10.63
N THR A 217 -10.50 -11.04 11.83
CA THR A 217 -10.24 -9.61 12.06
C THR A 217 -8.95 -9.16 11.37
N TRP A 218 -7.88 -9.96 11.46
CA TRP A 218 -6.62 -9.64 10.79
C TRP A 218 -6.78 -9.68 9.28
N PHE A 219 -7.50 -10.67 8.77
CA PHE A 219 -7.82 -10.77 7.34
C PHE A 219 -8.58 -9.53 6.86
N PHE A 220 -9.70 -9.17 7.50
CA PHE A 220 -10.47 -8.00 7.11
C PHE A 220 -9.66 -6.71 7.18
N TRP A 221 -8.82 -6.53 8.20
CA TRP A 221 -7.99 -5.34 8.29
C TRP A 221 -6.91 -5.28 7.24
N ALA A 222 -6.29 -6.41 6.90
CA ALA A 222 -5.27 -6.48 5.86
C ALA A 222 -5.84 -5.99 4.52
N ILE A 223 -7.05 -6.42 4.14
CA ILE A 223 -7.60 -6.19 2.79
C ILE A 223 -8.60 -5.03 2.69
N ARG A 224 -8.86 -4.28 3.78
CA ARG A 224 -9.92 -3.26 3.82
C ARG A 224 -9.77 -2.13 2.80
N ASN A 225 -8.55 -1.92 2.31
CA ASN A 225 -8.19 -0.86 1.37
C ASN A 225 -8.07 -1.35 -0.08
N GLU A 226 -8.32 -2.64 -0.33
CA GLU A 226 -8.31 -3.19 -1.69
C GLU A 226 -9.47 -2.65 -2.53
N TYR A 227 -9.23 -2.43 -3.82
CA TYR A 227 -10.26 -1.91 -4.73
C TYR A 227 -11.33 -2.93 -5.06
N TYR A 228 -10.96 -4.20 -5.17
CA TYR A 228 -11.78 -5.25 -5.77
C TYR A 228 -12.18 -6.31 -4.76
N LEU A 229 -13.17 -5.95 -3.95
CA LEU A 229 -13.88 -6.87 -3.07
C LEU A 229 -15.26 -7.12 -3.69
N PHE A 230 -15.58 -8.36 -4.04
CA PHE A 230 -16.82 -8.71 -4.74
C PHE A 230 -17.64 -9.78 -4.02
N TRP A 231 -18.95 -9.73 -4.21
CA TRP A 231 -19.88 -10.69 -3.66
C TRP A 231 -20.02 -11.89 -4.59
N GLU A 232 -19.58 -13.06 -4.15
CA GLU A 232 -19.64 -14.33 -4.90
C GLU A 232 -19.12 -14.15 -6.35
N GLU A 233 -19.85 -14.69 -7.33
CA GLU A 233 -19.54 -14.55 -8.76
C GLU A 233 -20.02 -13.21 -9.35
N THR A 234 -20.71 -12.38 -8.56
CA THR A 234 -21.23 -11.10 -9.04
C THR A 234 -20.15 -10.00 -9.03
N GLU A 235 -20.41 -8.89 -9.71
CA GLU A 235 -19.59 -7.67 -9.62
C GLU A 235 -20.09 -6.71 -8.52
N GLN A 236 -20.96 -7.17 -7.63
CA GLN A 236 -21.46 -6.34 -6.55
C GLN A 236 -20.35 -6.12 -5.51
N PRO A 237 -20.09 -4.86 -5.11
CA PRO A 237 -18.96 -4.56 -4.24
C PRO A 237 -19.23 -5.02 -2.81
N VAL A 238 -18.18 -5.57 -2.21
CA VAL A 238 -18.08 -5.84 -0.78
C VAL A 238 -17.36 -4.70 -0.09
N ARG A 239 -17.79 -4.36 1.13
CA ARG A 239 -17.12 -3.32 1.92
C ARG A 239 -16.74 -3.85 3.29
N ILE A 240 -15.51 -3.57 3.70
CA ILE A 240 -15.06 -3.78 5.08
C ILE A 240 -15.07 -2.41 5.75
N VAL A 241 -15.90 -2.25 6.78
CA VAL A 241 -16.12 -0.93 7.39
C VAL A 241 -15.48 -0.87 8.75
N SER A 242 -14.63 0.13 8.95
CA SER A 242 -13.88 0.27 10.19
C SER A 242 -14.73 0.70 11.39
N THR A 243 -15.81 1.42 11.15
CA THR A 243 -16.69 1.91 12.21
C THR A 243 -17.54 0.78 12.79
N PRO A 244 -17.41 0.47 14.09
CA PRO A 244 -18.17 -0.61 14.70
C PRO A 244 -19.66 -0.27 14.80
N MET A 245 -20.49 -1.31 14.74
CA MET A 245 -21.91 -1.25 15.07
C MET A 245 -22.11 -1.74 16.50
N ARG A 246 -22.97 -1.07 17.26
CA ARG A 246 -23.32 -1.52 18.61
C ARG A 246 -24.54 -2.42 18.58
N LEU A 247 -24.42 -3.61 19.17
CA LEU A 247 -25.54 -4.53 19.34
C LEU A 247 -26.39 -4.08 20.53
N HIS A 248 -27.70 -4.01 20.31
CA HIS A 248 -28.69 -3.70 21.34
C HIS A 248 -29.76 -4.79 21.35
N LEU A 249 -30.17 -5.21 22.53
CA LEU A 249 -31.33 -6.07 22.70
C LEU A 249 -32.51 -5.21 23.15
N ARG A 250 -33.64 -5.34 22.47
CA ARG A 250 -34.89 -4.69 22.86
C ARG A 250 -35.90 -5.76 23.30
N PRO A 251 -36.30 -5.79 24.58
CA PRO A 251 -37.34 -6.71 25.03
C PRO A 251 -38.67 -6.38 24.33
N LYS A 252 -39.40 -7.44 23.94
CA LYS A 252 -40.76 -7.36 23.39
C LYS A 252 -41.62 -8.43 24.05
N PHE A 253 -42.74 -8.01 24.61
CA PHE A 253 -43.77 -8.92 25.09
C PHE A 253 -44.62 -9.38 23.93
N VAL A 254 -44.82 -10.69 23.84
CA VAL A 254 -45.71 -11.38 22.91
C VAL A 254 -46.73 -12.18 23.73
N GLU A 255 -47.75 -12.73 23.06
CA GLU A 255 -48.83 -13.47 23.75
C GLU A 255 -48.29 -14.60 24.63
N ASP A 256 -47.27 -15.32 24.14
CA ASP A 256 -46.71 -16.49 24.82
C ASP A 256 -45.53 -16.18 25.77
N GLY A 257 -45.11 -14.92 25.90
CA GLY A 257 -44.01 -14.56 26.80
C GLY A 257 -43.18 -13.34 26.39
N LEU A 258 -41.89 -13.38 26.72
CA LEU A 258 -40.91 -12.34 26.41
C LEU A 258 -39.92 -12.84 25.34
N ILE A 259 -39.69 -12.02 24.33
CA ILE A 259 -38.63 -12.23 23.32
C ILE A 259 -37.70 -11.01 23.27
N PHE A 260 -36.52 -11.19 22.69
CA PHE A 260 -35.58 -10.10 22.44
C PHE A 260 -35.45 -9.80 20.95
N ASP A 261 -35.73 -8.55 20.58
CA ASP A 261 -35.39 -8.04 19.25
C ASP A 261 -33.91 -7.67 19.23
N VAL A 262 -33.15 -8.31 18.35
CA VAL A 262 -31.73 -8.02 18.14
C VAL A 262 -31.61 -6.86 17.18
N MET A 263 -30.96 -5.79 17.64
CA MET A 263 -30.85 -4.53 16.92
C MET A 263 -29.38 -4.14 16.72
N LEU A 264 -29.03 -3.58 15.57
CA LEU A 264 -27.73 -2.96 15.34
C LEU A 264 -27.85 -1.45 15.22
N GLY A 265 -27.08 -0.73 16.03
CA GLY A 265 -27.04 0.72 16.08
C GLY A 265 -25.70 1.30 15.64
N ARG A 266 -25.73 2.55 15.18
CA ARG A 266 -24.56 3.41 15.06
C ARG A 266 -24.83 4.71 15.78
N GLU A 267 -23.77 5.39 16.19
CA GLU A 267 -23.88 6.69 16.84
C GLU A 267 -24.69 7.67 15.96
N GLY A 268 -25.64 8.37 16.59
CA GLY A 268 -26.52 9.33 15.91
C GLY A 268 -27.59 8.73 15.00
N LYS A 269 -27.73 7.39 14.89
CA LYS A 269 -28.76 6.73 14.07
C LYS A 269 -29.64 5.81 14.91
N VAL A 270 -30.91 5.71 14.52
CA VAL A 270 -31.87 4.78 15.14
C VAL A 270 -31.38 3.34 14.92
N PRO A 271 -31.25 2.51 15.96
CA PRO A 271 -30.93 1.10 15.81
C PRO A 271 -31.95 0.37 14.93
N ILE A 272 -31.47 -0.59 14.15
CA ILE A 272 -32.28 -1.34 13.17
C ILE A 272 -32.37 -2.79 13.61
N SER A 273 -33.58 -3.35 13.64
CA SER A 273 -33.80 -4.78 13.89
C SER A 273 -33.14 -5.60 12.79
N ILE A 274 -32.48 -6.69 13.17
CA ILE A 274 -31.85 -7.64 12.24
C ILE A 274 -32.54 -9.01 12.24
N LEU A 275 -33.58 -9.20 13.07
CA LEU A 275 -34.40 -10.40 13.02
C LEU A 275 -35.03 -10.53 11.62
N ASN A 276 -35.00 -11.74 11.07
CA ASN A 276 -35.49 -12.08 9.72
C ASN A 276 -34.80 -11.33 8.56
N GLN A 277 -33.64 -10.72 8.79
CA GLN A 277 -32.79 -10.21 7.71
C GLN A 277 -31.72 -11.23 7.35
N ASN A 278 -31.29 -11.25 6.08
CA ASN A 278 -30.11 -12.01 5.63
C ASN A 278 -28.84 -11.39 6.22
N THR A 279 -28.58 -11.70 7.48
CA THR A 279 -27.46 -11.21 8.28
C THR A 279 -26.71 -12.41 8.81
N THR A 280 -25.40 -12.44 8.62
CA THR A 280 -24.53 -13.53 9.09
C THR A 280 -23.43 -12.97 9.99
N PHE A 281 -22.99 -13.79 10.95
CA PHE A 281 -22.01 -13.40 11.94
C PHE A 281 -20.75 -14.26 11.84
N TYR A 282 -19.60 -13.64 12.07
CA TYR A 282 -18.29 -14.22 11.85
C TYR A 282 -17.29 -13.82 12.94
N GLY A 283 -16.43 -14.75 13.33
CA GLY A 283 -15.40 -14.49 14.34
C GLY A 283 -15.94 -14.53 15.77
N GLN A 284 -15.06 -14.22 16.73
CA GLN A 284 -15.38 -14.24 18.15
C GLN A 284 -15.19 -12.87 18.81
N LEU A 285 -13.96 -12.35 18.82
CA LEU A 285 -13.63 -11.08 19.44
C LEU A 285 -12.58 -10.34 18.58
N PRO A 286 -12.95 -9.25 17.86
CA PRO A 286 -14.33 -8.76 17.68
C PRO A 286 -15.19 -9.73 16.86
N LEU A 287 -16.49 -9.72 17.16
CA LEU A 287 -17.51 -10.32 16.30
C LEU A 287 -17.72 -9.42 15.08
N TRP A 288 -17.90 -10.02 13.91
CA TRP A 288 -18.23 -9.31 12.67
C TRP A 288 -19.62 -9.67 12.19
N VAL A 289 -20.32 -8.71 11.62
CA VAL A 289 -21.62 -8.91 10.99
C VAL A 289 -21.55 -8.56 9.53
N CYS A 290 -21.99 -9.48 8.66
CA CYS A 290 -22.19 -9.22 7.25
C CYS A 290 -23.64 -8.82 6.99
N ARG A 291 -23.84 -7.63 6.45
CA ARG A 291 -25.15 -7.10 6.09
C ARG A 291 -25.05 -6.27 4.83
N LYS A 292 -25.88 -6.59 3.83
CA LYS A 292 -25.90 -5.91 2.51
C LYS A 292 -24.50 -5.84 1.90
N HIS A 293 -23.84 -6.99 1.83
CA HIS A 293 -22.47 -7.16 1.28
C HIS A 293 -21.41 -6.30 1.99
N SER A 294 -21.65 -5.93 3.24
CA SER A 294 -20.69 -5.15 4.03
C SER A 294 -20.43 -5.82 5.37
N PHE A 295 -19.16 -5.90 5.75
CA PHE A 295 -18.70 -6.44 7.02
C PHE A 295 -18.46 -5.30 8.01
N TYR A 296 -19.06 -5.42 9.18
CA TYR A 296 -18.95 -4.45 10.27
C TYR A 296 -18.45 -5.14 11.54
N PRO A 297 -17.49 -4.56 12.27
CA PRO A 297 -17.18 -5.03 13.60
C PRO A 297 -18.36 -4.70 14.52
N VAL A 298 -18.66 -5.62 15.45
CA VAL A 298 -19.78 -5.51 16.38
C VAL A 298 -19.23 -5.27 17.77
N GLN A 299 -19.62 -4.14 18.35
CA GLN A 299 -19.43 -3.86 19.77
C GLN A 299 -20.59 -4.48 20.55
N THR A 300 -20.27 -5.47 21.39
CA THR A 300 -21.23 -6.22 22.20
C THR A 300 -20.57 -6.73 23.48
N GLY A 301 -21.35 -6.84 24.56
CA GLY A 301 -20.94 -7.55 25.77
C GLY A 301 -21.42 -9.00 25.82
N LEU A 302 -22.22 -9.43 24.83
CA LEU A 302 -22.75 -10.79 24.74
C LEU A 302 -21.76 -11.71 24.05
N GLN A 303 -21.79 -12.99 24.42
CA GLN A 303 -20.99 -14.00 23.75
C GLN A 303 -21.48 -14.19 22.30
N PRO A 304 -20.57 -14.38 21.33
CA PRO A 304 -20.90 -14.59 19.92
C PRO A 304 -21.92 -15.70 19.67
N GLN A 305 -21.81 -16.82 20.38
CA GLN A 305 -22.71 -17.97 20.27
C GLN A 305 -24.15 -17.58 20.62
N LEU A 306 -24.34 -16.88 21.74
CA LEU A 306 -25.65 -16.38 22.15
C LEU A 306 -26.24 -15.43 21.10
N ILE A 307 -25.43 -14.56 20.49
CA ILE A 307 -25.92 -13.65 19.44
C ILE A 307 -26.39 -14.43 18.20
N GLN A 308 -25.65 -15.47 17.81
CA GLN A 308 -26.04 -16.34 16.70
C GLN A 308 -27.35 -17.08 17.01
N GLU A 309 -27.50 -17.60 18.22
CA GLU A 309 -28.74 -18.24 18.69
C GLU A 309 -29.91 -17.26 18.68
N LEU A 310 -29.74 -16.06 19.23
CA LEU A 310 -30.77 -15.02 19.26
C LEU A 310 -31.29 -14.63 17.88
N VAL A 311 -30.47 -14.77 16.83
CA VAL A 311 -30.84 -14.43 15.44
C VAL A 311 -31.40 -15.62 14.68
N THR A 312 -30.88 -16.83 14.91
CA THR A 312 -31.29 -18.05 14.17
C THR A 312 -32.47 -18.76 14.80
N SER A 313 -32.55 -18.79 16.13
CA SER A 313 -33.60 -19.42 16.92
C SER A 313 -33.89 -18.57 18.16
N PRO A 314 -34.61 -17.44 18.01
CA PRO A 314 -34.87 -16.51 19.10
C PRO A 314 -35.53 -17.24 20.28
N PRO A 315 -34.95 -17.21 21.49
CA PRO A 315 -35.54 -17.84 22.65
C PRO A 315 -36.83 -17.11 23.06
N LEU A 316 -37.84 -17.89 23.42
CA LEU A 316 -39.08 -17.42 24.04
C LEU A 316 -39.00 -17.71 25.53
N ILE A 317 -39.06 -16.67 26.35
CA ILE A 317 -39.11 -16.80 27.81
C ILE A 317 -40.59 -16.84 28.21
N PRO A 318 -41.10 -17.97 28.74
CA PRO A 318 -42.51 -18.09 29.12
C PRO A 318 -42.87 -17.11 30.25
N HIS A 319 -44.13 -16.67 30.30
CA HIS A 319 -44.61 -15.73 31.34
C HIS A 319 -44.27 -16.13 32.78
N ALA A 320 -44.27 -17.44 33.07
CA ALA A 320 -43.96 -17.95 34.41
C ALA A 320 -42.48 -17.75 34.82
N GLU A 321 -41.57 -17.61 33.86
CA GLU A 321 -40.12 -17.55 34.09
C GLU A 321 -39.57 -16.11 33.99
N ILE A 322 -40.38 -15.14 33.53
CA ILE A 322 -39.94 -13.74 33.29
C ILE A 322 -39.36 -13.10 34.56
N SER A 323 -39.94 -13.35 35.74
CA SER A 323 -39.45 -12.77 36.99
C SER A 323 -38.12 -13.34 37.49
N GLU A 324 -37.79 -14.57 37.10
CA GLU A 324 -36.49 -15.18 37.41
C GLU A 324 -35.42 -14.76 36.41
N PHE A 325 -35.82 -14.51 35.16
CA PHE A 325 -34.94 -14.09 34.08
C PHE A 325 -34.42 -12.65 34.23
N LEU A 326 -35.27 -11.70 34.69
CA LEU A 326 -34.94 -10.28 34.87
C LEU A 326 -34.23 -10.01 36.19
#